data_AF-A0A1V4GUV6-F1
#
_entry.id   AF-A0A1V4GUV6-F1
#
_cell.length_a   1.000
_cell.length_b   1.000
_cell.length_c   1.000
_cell.angle_alpha   90.00
_cell.angle_beta   90.00
_cell.angle_gamma   90.00
#
_symmetry.space_group_name_H-M   'P 1'
#
loop_
_entity.id
_entity.type
_entity.pdbx_description
1 polymer ?
#
loop_
_entity_poly.entity_id
_entity_poly.type
_entity_poly.pdbx_seq_one_letter_code
_entity_poly.pdbx_strand_id
1 'polypeptide(L)'
;MVLKIAKIRRELAKISFTTAHAKIYKANAIAHLLTYERSVASGGEMDLSALFAVYNYLSWLSNHVREINDKQVLPSERLFLADAMAFIFNIYEKQRGV
;
A
#
# COMPACT_ATOMS: atom_id res chain seq x y z
N MET A 1 -13.06 -3.76 -11.26
CA MET A 1 -12.85 -4.72 -10.14
C MET A 1 -12.67 -3.92 -8.86
N VAL A 2 -13.40 -4.22 -7.77
CA VAL A 2 -13.36 -3.41 -6.53
C VAL A 2 -12.16 -3.79 -5.67
N LEU A 3 -11.24 -2.85 -5.43
CA LEU A 3 -10.12 -3.03 -4.49
C LEU A 3 -10.63 -3.03 -3.04
N LYS A 4 -9.97 -3.83 -2.19
CA LYS A 4 -10.17 -3.88 -0.74
C LYS A 4 -8.80 -3.91 -0.08
N ILE A 5 -8.70 -3.37 1.13
CA ILE A 5 -7.45 -3.32 1.91
C ILE A 5 -6.83 -4.72 2.08
N ALA A 6 -7.62 -5.72 2.48
CA ALA A 6 -7.16 -7.11 2.56
C ALA A 6 -6.68 -7.69 1.22
N LYS A 7 -7.23 -7.23 0.09
CA LYS A 7 -6.75 -7.63 -1.23
C LYS A 7 -5.41 -6.96 -1.55
N ILE A 8 -5.30 -5.65 -1.29
CA ILE A 8 -4.05 -4.91 -1.49
C ILE A 8 -2.92 -5.55 -0.71
N ARG A 9 -3.14 -5.87 0.57
CA ARG A 9 -2.15 -6.55 1.41
C ARG A 9 -1.69 -7.90 0.83
N ARG A 10 -2.63 -8.72 0.36
CA ARG A 10 -2.33 -10.04 -0.21
C ARG A 10 -1.57 -9.95 -1.53
N GLU A 11 -1.95 -9.04 -2.42
CA GLU A 11 -1.24 -8.86 -3.69
C GLU A 11 0.14 -8.23 -3.46
N LEU A 12 0.25 -7.24 -2.57
CA LEU A 12 1.53 -6.63 -2.20
C LEU A 12 2.52 -7.66 -1.62
N ALA A 13 2.05 -8.64 -0.85
CA ALA A 13 2.90 -9.71 -0.34
C ALA A 13 3.57 -10.54 -1.45
N LYS A 14 2.91 -10.72 -2.60
CA LYS A 14 3.38 -11.52 -3.74
C LYS A 14 4.43 -10.80 -4.60
N ILE A 15 4.44 -9.46 -4.60
CA ILE A 15 5.36 -8.68 -5.42
C ILE A 15 6.80 -8.89 -4.92
N SER A 16 7.68 -9.25 -5.85
CA SER A 16 9.11 -9.37 -5.61
C SER A 16 9.82 -8.11 -6.06
N PHE A 17 10.61 -7.52 -5.16
CA PHE A 17 11.45 -6.36 -5.46
C PHE A 17 12.92 -6.77 -5.45
N THR A 18 13.72 -6.15 -6.32
CA THR A 18 15.15 -6.44 -6.42
C THR A 18 15.91 -5.92 -5.20
N THR A 19 15.59 -4.71 -4.72
CA THR A 19 16.37 -4.03 -3.68
C THR A 19 15.92 -4.37 -2.26
N ALA A 20 16.87 -4.41 -1.31
CA ALA A 20 16.57 -4.61 0.11
C ALA A 20 15.67 -3.49 0.67
N HIS A 21 15.91 -2.24 0.26
CA HIS A 21 15.10 -1.09 0.65
C HIS A 21 13.63 -1.26 0.25
N ALA A 22 13.35 -1.66 -1.00
CA ALA A 22 11.99 -1.91 -1.44
C ALA A 22 11.31 -3.07 -0.70
N LYS A 23 12.06 -4.11 -0.33
CA LYS A 23 11.55 -5.20 0.52
C LYS A 23 11.13 -4.69 1.91
N ILE A 24 11.91 -3.80 2.52
CA ILE A 24 11.58 -3.17 3.81
C ILE A 24 10.33 -2.30 3.68
N TYR A 25 10.26 -1.45 2.66
CA TYR A 25 9.12 -0.56 2.43
C TYR A 25 7.84 -1.35 2.15
N LYS A 26 7.94 -2.46 1.40
CA LYS A 26 6.85 -3.42 1.22
C LYS A 26 6.36 -3.99 2.55
N ALA A 27 7.28 -4.44 3.40
CA ALA A 27 6.93 -5.00 4.71
C ALA A 27 6.25 -3.96 5.60
N ASN A 28 6.75 -2.72 5.61
CA ASN A 28 6.15 -1.62 6.37
C ASN A 28 4.73 -1.29 5.87
N ALA A 29 4.53 -1.20 4.55
CA ALA A 29 3.20 -1.01 3.97
C ALA A 29 2.23 -2.12 4.40
N ILE A 30 2.66 -3.38 4.40
CA ILE A 30 1.85 -4.52 4.87
C ILE A 30 1.53 -4.40 6.37
N ALA A 31 2.51 -4.03 7.20
CA ALA A 31 2.32 -3.85 8.63
C ALA A 31 1.30 -2.75 8.94
N HIS A 32 1.42 -1.59 8.30
CA HIS A 32 0.47 -0.49 8.49
C HIS A 32 -0.93 -0.80 7.94
N LEU A 33 -1.04 -1.56 6.83
CA LEU A 33 -2.33 -2.08 6.38
C LEU A 33 -2.99 -2.95 7.47
N LEU A 34 -2.23 -3.82 8.14
CA LEU A 34 -2.76 -4.63 9.24
C LEU A 34 -3.16 -3.79 10.45
N THR A 35 -2.36 -2.79 10.82
CA THR A 35 -2.70 -1.85 11.91
C THR A 35 -4.02 -1.14 11.61
N TYR A 36 -4.17 -0.62 10.39
CA TYR A 36 -5.41 0.01 9.97
C TYR A 36 -6.59 -0.97 9.99
N GLU A 37 -6.44 -2.18 9.43
CA GLU A 37 -7.49 -3.21 9.46
C GLU A 37 -7.97 -3.52 10.89
N ARG A 38 -7.03 -3.60 11.85
CA ARG A 38 -7.34 -3.82 13.27
C ARG A 38 -8.06 -2.63 13.90
N SER A 39 -7.66 -1.40 13.57
CA SER A 39 -8.32 -0.19 14.07
C SER A 39 -9.78 -0.10 13.60
N VAL A 40 -10.06 -0.48 12.35
CA VAL A 40 -11.43 -0.52 11.82
C VAL A 40 -12.25 -1.63 12.51
N ALA A 41 -11.64 -2.79 12.75
CA ALA A 41 -12.32 -3.93 13.35
C ALA A 41 -12.62 -3.75 14.86
N SER A 42 -11.84 -2.93 15.58
CA SER A 42 -12.05 -2.70 17.00
C SER A 42 -13.27 -1.83 17.32
N GLY A 43 -13.85 -1.15 16.31
CA GLY A 43 -14.93 -0.18 16.50
C GLY A 43 -14.51 1.08 17.26
N GLY A 44 -13.22 1.23 17.54
CA GLY A 44 -12.62 2.42 18.14
C GLY A 44 -12.23 3.47 17.08
N GLU A 45 -11.29 4.34 17.44
CA GLU A 45 -10.77 5.34 16.52
C GLU A 45 -9.98 4.68 15.37
N MET A 46 -10.30 5.06 14.13
CA MET A 46 -9.61 4.58 12.95
C MET A 46 -8.21 5.18 12.88
N ASP A 47 -7.20 4.34 12.66
CA ASP A 47 -5.82 4.78 12.57
C ASP A 47 -5.52 5.37 11.18
N LEU A 48 -5.94 6.61 10.96
CA LEU A 48 -5.68 7.35 9.71
C LEU A 48 -4.19 7.60 9.48
N SER A 49 -3.37 7.62 10.53
CA SER A 49 -1.92 7.76 10.42
C SER A 49 -1.32 6.52 9.76
N ALA A 50 -1.77 5.32 10.14
CA ALA A 50 -1.39 4.08 9.47
C ALA A 50 -1.80 4.09 7.99
N LEU A 51 -2.99 4.57 7.65
CA LEU A 51 -3.44 4.64 6.26
C LEU A 51 -2.60 5.62 5.42
N PHE A 52 -2.25 6.77 5.99
CA PHE A 52 -1.37 7.75 5.33
C PHE A 52 0.06 7.21 5.16
N ALA A 53 0.57 6.46 6.14
CA ALA A 53 1.86 5.77 6.02
C ALA A 53 1.87 4.77 4.85
N VAL A 54 0.79 3.99 4.67
CA VAL A 54 0.64 3.08 3.53
C VAL A 54 0.71 3.84 2.20
N TYR A 55 0.00 4.97 2.08
CA TYR A 55 0.05 5.81 0.89
C TYR A 55 1.50 6.24 0.57
N ASN A 56 2.25 6.72 1.56
CA ASN A 56 3.63 7.14 1.38
C ASN A 56 4.54 5.98 0.94
N TYR A 57 4.39 4.80 1.54
CA TYR A 57 5.16 3.63 1.13
C TYR A 57 4.84 3.17 -0.29
N LEU A 58 3.56 3.17 -0.69
CA LEU A 58 3.15 2.81 -2.05
C LEU A 58 3.63 3.82 -3.09
N SER A 59 3.59 5.11 -2.76
CA SER A 59 4.14 6.19 -3.59
C SER A 59 5.65 6.00 -3.79
N TRP A 60 6.39 5.76 -2.71
CA TRP A 60 7.82 5.50 -2.77
C TRP A 60 8.14 4.25 -3.60
N LEU A 61 7.44 3.13 -3.38
CA LEU A 61 7.66 1.89 -4.13
C LEU A 61 7.39 2.08 -5.63
N SER A 62 6.31 2.79 -5.98
CA SER A 62 5.96 3.08 -7.38
C SER A 62 7.05 3.92 -8.05
N ASN A 63 7.54 4.94 -7.36
CA ASN A 63 8.62 5.77 -7.87
C ASN A 63 9.94 4.99 -7.99
N HIS A 64 10.30 4.22 -6.96
CA HIS A 64 11.52 3.42 -6.95
C HIS A 64 11.56 2.41 -8.09
N VAL A 65 10.48 1.63 -8.29
CA VAL A 65 10.37 0.65 -9.39
C VAL A 65 10.55 1.32 -10.75
N ARG A 66 10.03 2.53 -10.92
CA ARG A 66 10.18 3.32 -12.15
C ARG A 66 11.62 3.78 -12.33
N GLU A 67 12.22 4.39 -11.31
CA GLU A 67 13.56 4.97 -11.35
C GLU A 67 14.63 3.95 -11.70
N ILE A 68 14.60 2.78 -11.06
CA ILE A 68 15.59 1.72 -11.30
C ILE A 68 15.18 0.75 -12.42
N ASN A 69 13.99 0.95 -12.99
CA ASN A 69 13.38 0.03 -13.95
C ASN A 69 13.38 -1.43 -13.45
N ASP A 70 12.89 -1.66 -12.23
CA ASP A 70 12.98 -2.96 -11.55
C ASP A 70 12.30 -4.05 -12.41
N LYS A 71 13.12 -4.95 -12.94
CA LYS A 71 12.67 -6.02 -13.85
C LYS A 71 11.98 -7.17 -13.12
N GLN A 72 12.11 -7.26 -11.79
CA GLN A 72 11.36 -8.23 -11.01
C GLN A 72 9.89 -7.84 -10.84
N VAL A 73 9.56 -6.56 -11.00
CA VAL A 73 8.18 -6.06 -10.89
C VAL A 73 7.54 -6.02 -12.28
N LEU A 74 6.56 -6.90 -12.50
CA LEU A 74 5.84 -7.05 -13.75
C LEU A 74 5.03 -5.79 -14.09
N PRO A 75 4.75 -5.52 -15.38
CA PRO A 75 3.90 -4.39 -15.77
C PRO A 75 2.54 -4.35 -15.08
N SER A 76 1.91 -5.51 -14.88
CA SER A 76 0.64 -5.64 -14.14
C SER A 76 0.78 -5.30 -12.65
N GLU A 77 1.91 -5.62 -12.04
CA GLU A 77 2.20 -5.28 -10.64
C GLU A 77 2.47 -3.79 -10.47
N ARG A 78 3.11 -3.15 -11.46
CA ARG A 78 3.28 -1.69 -11.50
C ARG A 78 1.93 -0.97 -11.58
N LEU A 79 1.03 -1.46 -12.43
CA LEU A 79 -0.33 -0.94 -12.51
C LEU A 79 -1.09 -1.15 -11.18
N PHE A 80 -0.96 -2.34 -10.60
CA PHE A 80 -1.54 -2.62 -9.28
C PHE A 80 -1.03 -1.68 -8.19
N LEU A 81 0.29 -1.35 -8.16
CA LEU A 81 0.84 -0.39 -7.19
C LEU A 81 0.20 0.99 -7.34
N ALA A 82 0.00 1.47 -8.57
CA ALA A 82 -0.67 2.74 -8.85
C ALA A 82 -2.14 2.71 -8.42
N ASP A 83 -2.87 1.64 -8.76
CA ASP A 83 -4.28 1.48 -8.37
C ASP A 83 -4.44 1.38 -6.85
N ALA A 84 -3.54 0.66 -6.17
CA ALA A 84 -3.52 0.53 -4.72
C ALA A 84 -3.24 1.89 -4.06
N MET A 85 -2.27 2.66 -4.57
CA MET A 85 -1.96 4.00 -4.07
C MET A 85 -3.18 4.92 -4.18
N ALA A 86 -3.82 4.98 -5.36
CA ALA A 86 -5.01 5.80 -5.58
C ALA A 86 -6.18 5.36 -4.69
N PHE A 87 -6.37 4.05 -4.53
CA PHE A 87 -7.39 3.51 -3.64
C PHE A 87 -7.15 3.93 -2.19
N ILE A 88 -5.93 3.76 -1.66
CA ILE A 88 -5.59 4.10 -0.27
C ILE A 88 -5.76 5.59 -0.02
N PHE A 89 -5.31 6.44 -0.94
CA PHE A 89 -5.48 7.89 -0.85
C PHE A 89 -6.96 8.29 -0.83
N ASN A 90 -7.78 7.71 -1.71
CA ASN A 90 -9.21 7.97 -1.74
C ASN A 90 -9.95 7.55 -0.46
N ILE A 91 -9.54 6.44 0.17
CA ILE A 91 -10.09 6.04 1.47
C ILE A 91 -9.66 7.01 2.55
N TYR A 92 -8.38 7.41 2.57
CA TYR A 92 -7.86 8.38 3.52
C TYR A 92 -8.61 9.71 3.45
N GLU A 93 -8.74 10.30 2.27
CA GLU A 93 -9.44 11.58 2.09
C GLU A 93 -10.91 11.49 2.51
N LYS A 94 -11.59 10.38 2.16
CA LYS A 94 -12.98 10.15 2.57
C LYS A 94 -13.14 10.04 4.07
N GLN A 95 -12.16 9.49 4.79
CA GLN A 95 -12.25 9.30 6.23
C GLN A 95 -11.70 10.47 7.04
N ARG A 96 -10.79 11.27 6.46
CA ARG A 96 -10.30 12.51 7.05
C ARG A 96 -11.34 13.64 6.97
N GLY A 97 -12.17 13.64 5.93
CA GLY A 97 -13.23 14.64 5.74
C GLY A 97 -14.52 14.37 6.51
N VAL A 98 -14.55 13.33 7.35
CA VAL A 98 -15.63 12.96 8.29
C VAL A 98 -15.21 13.37 9.69
#